data_AF-A0A519MAZ6-F1
#
_entry.id   AF-A0A519MAZ6-F1
#
_cell.length_a   1.000
_cell.length_b   1.000
_cell.length_c   1.000
_cell.angle_alpha   90.00
_cell.angle_beta   90.00
_cell.angle_gamma   90.00
#
_symmetry.space_group_name_H-M   'P 1'
#
loop_
_entity.id
_entity.type
_entity.pdbx_description
1 polymer ?
#
loop_
_entity_poly.entity_id
_entity_poly.type
_entity_poly.pdbx_seq_one_letter_code
_entity_poly.pdbx_strand_id
1 'polypeptide(L)' 'MQRLVVDTNCLLASINPRGAYFKLYELFIDRAFEWVLSNEILTEYEEQVTRRYSVRTAQQVHDVLTTAPNAYF' A
#
# COMPACT_ATOMS: atom_id res chain seq x y z
N MET A 1 -7.61 17.13 -2.82
CA MET A 1 -6.87 15.90 -3.13
C MET A 1 -7.87 14.82 -3.55
N GLN A 2 -7.48 13.88 -4.41
CA GLN A 2 -8.34 12.74 -4.72
C GLN A 2 -8.13 11.64 -3.68
N ARG A 3 -9.24 11.04 -3.19
CA ARG A 3 -9.23 9.89 -2.29
C ARG A 3 -9.35 8.61 -3.11
N LEU A 4 -8.48 7.65 -2.84
CA LEU A 4 -8.44 6.38 -3.54
C LEU A 4 -8.42 5.24 -2.52
N VAL A 5 -9.28 4.25 -2.75
CA VAL A 5 -9.13 2.92 -2.16
C VAL A 5 -8.36 2.09 -3.18
N VAL A 6 -7.22 1.55 -2.76
CA VAL A 6 -6.34 0.76 -3.65
C VAL A 6 -6.72 -0.71 -3.54
N ASP A 7 -6.86 -1.40 -4.67
CA ASP A 7 -7.08 -2.84 -4.69
C ASP A 7 -5.81 -3.60 -4.25
N THR A 8 -5.98 -4.75 -3.58
CA THR A 8 -4.87 -5.56 -3.09
C THR A 8 -3.90 -5.98 -4.20
N ASN A 9 -4.39 -6.31 -5.40
CA ASN A 9 -3.52 -6.67 -6.52
C ASN A 9 -2.69 -5.47 -7.00
N CYS A 10 -3.28 -4.27 -6.99
CA CYS A 10 -2.57 -3.03 -7.33
C CYS A 10 -1.45 -2.74 -6.32
N LEU A 11 -1.73 -2.89 -5.02
CA LEU A 11 -0.70 -2.80 -3.98
C LEU A 11 0.42 -3.83 -4.22
N LEU A 12 0.07 -5.10 -4.38
CA LEU A 12 1.05 -6.18 -4.56
C LEU A 12 1.97 -5.94 -5.77
N ALA A 13 1.42 -5.46 -6.88
CA ALA A 13 2.16 -5.14 -8.09
C ALA A 13 3.10 -3.94 -7.89
N SER A 14 2.75 -3.02 -6.98
CA SER A 14 3.51 -1.80 -6.70
C SER A 14 4.66 -1.94 -5.71
N ILE A 15 4.80 -3.08 -5.02
CA ILE A 15 5.83 -3.24 -3.98
C ILE A 15 7.26 -3.31 -4.56
N ASN A 16 7.44 -3.85 -5.76
CA ASN A 16 8.77 -4.01 -6.36
C ASN A 16 9.26 -2.70 -7.00
N PRO A 17 10.35 -2.07 -6.52
CA PRO A 17 10.90 -0.83 -7.09
C PRO A 17 11.36 -0.93 -8.54
N ARG A 18 11.62 -2.15 -9.02
CA ARG A 18 11.98 -2.42 -10.42
C ARG A 18 10.79 -2.91 -11.26
N GLY A 19 9.60 -2.97 -10.67
CA GLY A 19 8.38 -3.44 -11.32
C GLY A 19 7.70 -2.35 -12.14
N ALA A 20 7.01 -2.74 -13.21
CA ALA A 20 6.29 -1.82 -14.09
C ALA A 20 5.21 -0.97 -13.38
N TYR A 21 4.74 -1.42 -12.22
CA TYR A 21 3.66 -0.78 -11.45
C TYR A 21 4.14 -0.06 -10.19
N PHE A 22 5.45 0.12 -10.02
CA PHE A 22 6.02 0.89 -8.89
C PHE A 22 5.49 2.33 -8.84
N LYS A 23 4.96 2.84 -9.97
CA LYS A 23 4.42 4.20 -10.08
C LYS A 23 3.36 4.53 -9.03
N LEU A 24 2.56 3.56 -8.59
CA LEU A 24 1.59 3.78 -7.53
C LEU A 24 2.27 4.23 -6.22
N TYR A 25 3.39 3.59 -5.87
CA TYR A 25 4.14 3.91 -4.66
C TYR A 25 4.86 5.26 -4.78
N GLU A 26 5.40 5.59 -5.96
CA GLU A 26 5.96 6.92 -6.22
C GLU A 26 4.90 8.02 -6.03
N LEU A 27 3.71 7.85 -6.62
CA LEU A 27 2.62 8.81 -6.48
C LEU A 27 2.16 8.95 -5.03
N PHE A 28 2.22 7.87 -4.25
CA PHE A 28 1.91 7.89 -2.83
C PHE A 28 2.95 8.69 -2.03
N ILE A 29 4.25 8.47 -2.29
CA ILE A 29 5.35 9.24 -1.69
C ILE A 29 5.24 10.73 -2.03
N ASP A 30 4.92 11.04 -3.29
CA ASP A 30 4.75 12.41 -3.79
C ASP A 30 3.46 13.09 -3.27
N ARG A 31 2.67 12.39 -2.43
CA ARG A 31 1.38 12.86 -1.88
C ARG A 31 0.40 13.29 -2.97
N ALA A 32 0.44 12.64 -4.13
CA ALA A 32 -0.44 12.95 -5.26
C ALA A 32 -1.90 12.55 -5.00
N PHE A 33 -2.16 11.69 -4.00
CA PHE A 33 -3.49 11.27 -3.58
C PHE A 33 -3.53 10.91 -2.08
N GLU A 34 -4.76 10.79 -1.56
CA GLU A 34 -5.05 10.29 -0.21
C GLU A 34 -5.42 8.80 -0.30
N TRP A 35 -4.66 7.93 0.37
CA TRP A 35 -4.92 6.49 0.43
C TRP A 35 -5.92 6.21 1.54
N VAL A 36 -7.12 5.76 1.16
CA VAL A 36 -8.19 5.44 2.11
C VAL A 36 -8.10 3.96 2.49
N LEU A 37 -8.10 3.70 3.79
CA LEU A 37 -7.89 2.39 4.40
C LEU A 37 -9.08 2.06 5.30
N SER A 38 -9.27 0.77 5.56
CA SER A 38 -10.10 0.27 6.64
C SER A 38 -9.35 -0.86 7.34
N ASN A 39 -9.81 -1.28 8.51
CA ASN A 39 -9.21 -2.42 9.19
C ASN A 39 -9.27 -3.70 8.33
N GLU A 40 -10.37 -3.88 7.57
CA GLU A 40 -10.55 -5.02 6.66
C GLU A 40 -9.55 -4.97 5.50
N ILE A 41 -9.36 -3.80 4.88
CA ILE A 41 -8.38 -3.59 3.79
C ILE A 41 -6.96 -3.85 4.29
N LEU A 42 -6.58 -3.30 5.45
CA LEU A 42 -5.24 -3.52 6.01
C LEU A 42 -4.99 -4.99 6.35
N THR A 43 -5.99 -5.68 6.90
CA THR A 43 -5.89 -7.12 7.17
C THR A 43 -5.66 -7.90 5.88
N GLU A 44 -6.43 -7.60 4.82
CA GLU A 44 -6.25 -8.23 3.52
C GLU A 44 -4.86 -7.96 2.93
N TYR A 45 -4.37 -6.72 3.02
CA TYR A 45 -3.03 -6.36 2.57
C TYR A 45 -1.95 -7.16 3.31
N GLU A 46 -2.01 -7.24 4.64
CA GLU A 46 -1.04 -8.00 5.44
C GLU A 46 -1.02 -9.48 5.04
N GLU A 47 -2.19 -10.10 4.90
CA GLU A 47 -2.31 -11.48 4.47
C GLU A 47 -1.71 -11.71 3.08
N GLN A 48 -2.07 -10.89 2.10
CA GLN A 48 -1.64 -11.07 0.72
C GLN A 48 -0.16 -10.74 0.52
N VAL A 49 0.34 -9.68 1.16
CA VAL A 49 1.76 -9.31 1.10
C VAL A 49 2.61 -10.38 1.79
N THR A 50 2.14 -10.94 2.91
CA THR A 50 2.82 -12.05 3.59
C THR A 50 2.91 -13.28 2.69
N ARG A 51 1.79 -13.65 2.05
CA ARG A 51 1.73 -14.81 1.13
C ARG A 51 2.63 -14.64 -0.09
N ARG A 52 2.69 -13.43 -0.66
CA ARG A 52 3.39 -13.18 -1.93
C ARG A 52 4.88 -12.82 -1.78
N TYR A 53 5.25 -12.26 -0.65
CA TYR A 53 6.60 -11.75 -0.39
C TYR A 53 7.16 -12.34 0.91
N SER A 54 6.83 -11.74 2.06
CA SER A 54 7.26 -12.21 3.38
C SER A 54 6.51 -11.45 4.48
N VAL A 55 6.49 -12.02 5.68
CA VAL A 55 5.97 -11.34 6.90
C VAL A 55 6.69 -10.00 7.11
N ARG A 56 8.01 -9.95 6.89
CA ARG A 56 8.80 -8.72 7.03
C ARG A 56 8.31 -7.63 6.06
N THR A 57 8.06 -8.00 4.80
CA THR A 57 7.54 -7.06 3.79
C THR A 57 6.14 -6.57 4.17
N ALA A 58 5.28 -7.46 4.69
CA ALA A 58 3.94 -7.08 5.13
C ALA A 58 4.00 -6.04 6.27
N GLN A 59 4.85 -6.27 7.27
CA GLN A 59 5.05 -5.31 8.36
C GLN A 59 5.55 -3.95 7.84
N GLN A 60 6.52 -3.95 6.92
CA GLN A 60 7.02 -2.71 6.32
C GLN A 60 5.92 -1.94 5.57
N VAL A 61 5.07 -2.64 4.83
CA VAL A 61 3.94 -2.02 4.10
C VAL A 61 2.91 -1.46 5.09
N HIS A 62 2.56 -2.23 6.13
CA HIS A 62 1.67 -1.78 7.19
C HIS A 62 2.19 -0.51 7.87
N ASP A 63 3.47 -0.51 8.29
CA ASP A 63 4.08 0.63 8.99
C ASP A 63 4.09 1.88 8.09
N VAL A 64 4.41 1.72 6.81
CA VAL A 64 4.35 2.81 5.83
C VAL A 64 2.94 3.37 5.71
N LEU A 65 1.94 2.51 5.53
CA LEU A 65 0.56 2.95 5.31
C LEU A 65 -0.07 3.57 6.57
N THR A 66 0.25 3.06 7.76
CA THR A 66 -0.35 3.56 9.02
C THR A 66 0.35 4.79 9.59
N THR A 67 1.57 5.11 9.14
CA THR A 67 2.31 6.30 9.57
C THR A 67 2.34 7.42 8.53
N ALA A 68 1.92 7.14 7.30
CA ALA A 68 1.93 8.12 6.23
C ALA A 68 0.90 9.25 6.47
N PRO A 69 1.28 10.52 6.22
CA PRO A 69 0.39 11.66 6.44
C PRO A 69 -0.75 11.78 5.42
N ASN A 70 -0.67 11.04 4.31
CA ASN A 70 -1.68 10.98 3.26
C ASN A 70 -2.40 9.62 3.23
N ALA A 71 -2.41 8.90 4.35
CA ALA A 71 -3.23 7.71 4.56
C ALA A 71 -4.30 8.00 5.63
N TYR A 72 -5.53 7.57 5.38
CA TYR A 72 -6.69 7.89 6.21
C TYR A 72 -7.57 6.65 6.41
N PHE A 73 -8.12 6.52 7.63
CA PHE A 73 -9.10 5.50 8.02
C PHE A 73 -10.53 6.04 7.88
#